data_AF-A0A7V6EBS5-F1
#
_entry.id   AF-A0A7V6EBS5-F1
#
_cell.length_a   1.000
_cell.length_b   1.000
_cell.length_c   1.000
_cell.angle_alpha   90.00
_cell.angle_beta   90.00
_cell.angle_gamma   90.00
#
_symmetry.space_group_name_H-M   'P 1'
#
loop_
_entity.id
_entity.type
_entity.pdbx_description
1 polymer ?
#
loop_
_entity_poly.entity_id
_entity_poly.type
_entity_poly.pdbx_seq_one_letter_code
_entity_poly.pdbx_strand_id
1 'polypeptide(L)' 'MKEKEQQPQQPKPFTPGITRSQVREHAFRIFKDKLNRGPLTVEDWVFAEKDLVNSMQTEETEEP' A
#
# COMPACT_ATOMS: atom_id res chain seq x y z
N MET A 1 -6.50 -26.89 13.61
CA MET A 1 -5.24 -26.20 13.26
C MET A 1 -5.12 -26.24 11.75
N LYS A 2 -4.53 -25.20 11.11
CA LYS A 2 -4.35 -24.98 9.65
C LYS A 2 -5.44 -24.03 9.11
N GLU A 3 -5.16 -22.88 8.50
CA GLU A 3 -3.96 -22.40 7.79
C GLU A 3 -3.61 -20.95 8.19
N LYS A 4 -2.38 -20.73 8.66
CA LYS A 4 -1.74 -19.42 8.72
C LYS A 4 -1.02 -19.18 7.38
N GLU A 5 -1.71 -19.18 6.25
CA GLU A 5 -0.99 -19.23 4.96
C GLU A 5 -1.58 -18.35 3.88
N GLN A 6 -1.82 -17.08 4.15
CA GLN A 6 -1.70 -16.05 3.11
C GLN A 6 -1.14 -14.80 3.76
N GLN A 7 0.17 -14.78 4.04
CA GLN A 7 0.84 -13.49 4.22
C GLN A 7 0.50 -12.68 2.97
N PRO A 8 -0.15 -11.51 3.08
CA PRO A 8 -0.53 -10.75 1.90
C PRO A 8 0.76 -10.52 1.12
N GLN A 9 0.77 -10.95 -0.15
CA GLN A 9 1.91 -10.92 -1.06
C GLN A 9 2.24 -9.48 -1.45
N GLN A 10 2.43 -8.61 -0.45
CA GLN A 10 2.86 -7.25 -0.68
C GLN A 10 4.21 -7.34 -1.39
N PRO A 11 4.26 -6.88 -2.65
CA PRO A 11 5.48 -6.93 -3.44
C PRO A 11 6.57 -6.09 -2.79
N LYS A 12 7.82 -6.33 -3.20
CA LYS A 12 8.90 -5.39 -2.86
C LYS A 12 8.52 -4.02 -3.42
N PRO A 13 8.64 -2.95 -2.62
CA PRO A 13 8.36 -1.63 -3.13
C PRO A 13 9.31 -1.29 -4.27
N PHE A 14 8.78 -0.67 -5.32
CA PHE A 14 9.56 -0.27 -6.50
C PHE A 14 10.23 1.08 -6.28
N THR A 15 9.63 1.93 -5.45
CA THR A 15 10.11 3.27 -5.18
C THR A 15 11.20 3.27 -4.09
N PRO A 16 12.42 3.72 -4.40
CA PRO A 16 13.47 3.83 -3.40
C PRO A 16 13.09 4.86 -2.33
N GLY A 17 13.36 4.56 -1.06
CA GLY A 17 12.95 5.39 0.08
C GLY A 17 11.57 5.05 0.66
N ILE A 18 10.76 4.27 -0.06
CA ILE A 18 9.48 3.77 0.45
C ILE A 18 9.65 2.38 1.06
N THR A 19 9.11 2.20 2.27
CA THR A 19 9.13 0.92 2.97
C THR A 19 7.84 0.13 2.77
N ARG A 20 7.91 -1.20 2.90
CA ARG A 20 6.73 -2.09 2.87
C ARG A 20 5.69 -1.67 3.91
N SER A 21 6.12 -1.29 5.10
CA SER A 21 5.20 -0.86 6.16
C SER A 21 4.39 0.38 5.76
N GLN A 22 5.02 1.36 5.11
CA GLN A 22 4.33 2.57 4.63
C GLN A 22 3.29 2.24 3.55
N VAL A 23 3.67 1.43 2.55
CA VAL A 23 2.74 1.00 1.50
C VAL A 23 1.58 0.19 2.09
N ARG A 24 1.83 -0.61 3.15
CA ARG A 24 0.79 -1.38 3.85
C ARG A 24 -0.19 -0.53 4.61
N GLU A 25 0.31 0.41 5.39
CA GLU A 25 -0.54 1.33 6.12
C GLU A 25 -1.43 2.14 5.17
N HIS A 26 -0.83 2.65 4.10
CA HIS A 26 -1.57 3.41 3.08
C HIS A 26 -2.59 2.55 2.32
N ALA A 27 -2.19 1.35 1.89
CA ALA A 27 -3.09 0.40 1.24
C ALA A 27 -4.30 0.06 2.14
N PHE A 28 -4.07 -0.12 3.45
CA PHE A 28 -5.14 -0.43 4.39
C PHE A 28 -6.10 0.75 4.62
N ARG A 29 -5.60 1.97 4.48
CA ARG A 29 -6.41 3.18 4.55
C ARG A 29 -7.28 3.36 3.31
N ILE A 30 -6.73 3.18 2.10
CA ILE A 30 -7.45 3.44 0.84
C ILE A 30 -8.29 2.25 0.35
N PHE A 31 -7.89 1.01 0.67
CA PHE A 31 -8.60 -0.21 0.27
C PHE A 31 -9.39 -0.86 1.41
N LYS A 32 -9.81 -0.08 2.42
CA LYS A 32 -10.57 -0.58 3.57
C LYS A 32 -11.82 -1.37 3.15
N ASP A 33 -12.57 -0.86 2.19
CA ASP A 33 -13.75 -1.53 1.63
C ASP A 33 -13.42 -2.83 0.89
N LYS A 34 -12.27 -2.86 0.20
CA LYS A 34 -11.83 -4.03 -0.57
C LYS A 34 -11.29 -5.13 0.34
N LEU A 35 -10.57 -4.75 1.40
CA LEU A 35 -10.06 -5.65 2.44
C LEU A 35 -11.19 -6.41 3.16
N ASN A 36 -12.36 -5.78 3.29
CA ASN A 36 -13.53 -6.44 3.85
C ASN A 36 -14.12 -7.50 2.89
N ARG A 37 -13.82 -7.42 1.59
CA ARG A 37 -14.27 -8.36 0.55
C ARG A 37 -13.23 -9.44 0.24
N GLY A 38 -11.95 -9.21 0.52
CA GLY A 38 -10.88 -10.18 0.28
C GLY A 38 -9.47 -9.59 0.36
N PRO A 39 -8.42 -10.40 0.12
CA PRO A 39 -7.05 -9.93 0.11
C PRO A 39 -6.76 -8.99 -1.06
N LEU A 40 -5.82 -8.06 -0.87
CA LEU A 40 -5.36 -7.13 -1.92
C LEU A 40 -4.54 -7.85 -2.99
N THR A 41 -4.78 -7.52 -4.25
CA THR A 41 -4.00 -8.05 -5.38
C THR A 41 -2.68 -7.28 -5.54
N VAL A 42 -1.76 -7.81 -6.34
CA VAL A 42 -0.49 -7.13 -6.67
C VAL A 42 -0.74 -5.74 -7.26
N GLU A 43 -1.78 -5.59 -8.08
CA GLU A 43 -2.17 -4.31 -8.67
C GLU A 43 -2.61 -3.30 -7.60
N ASP A 44 -3.39 -3.74 -6.60
CA ASP A 44 -3.78 -2.89 -5.47
C ASP A 44 -2.56 -2.41 -4.68
N TRP A 45 -1.57 -3.28 -4.47
CA TRP A 45 -0.32 -2.92 -3.80
C TRP A 45 0.49 -1.89 -4.58
N VAL A 46 0.60 -2.06 -5.91
CA VAL A 46 1.29 -1.10 -6.78
C VAL A 46 0.54 0.23 -6.82
N PHE A 47 -0.80 0.20 -6.81
CA PHE A 47 -1.62 1.40 -6.75
C PHE A 47 -1.39 2.16 -5.44
N ALA A 48 -1.43 1.46 -4.30
CA ALA A 48 -1.17 2.07 -3.00
C ALA A 48 0.22 2.70 -2.91
N GLU A 49 1.24 2.07 -3.49
CA GLU A 49 2.57 2.67 -3.53
C GLU A 49 2.61 3.95 -4.36
N LYS A 50 2.02 3.94 -5.56
CA LYS A 50 1.96 5.14 -6.41
C LYS A 50 1.21 6.28 -5.75
N ASP A 51 0.09 5.97 -5.10
CA ASP A 51 -0.74 6.97 -4.39
C ASP A 51 -0.02 7.54 -3.17
N LEU A 52 0.73 6.71 -2.43
CA LEU A 52 1.58 7.14 -1.33
C LEU A 52 2.69 8.10 -1.79
N VAL A 53 3.38 7.75 -2.88
CA VAL A 53 4.44 8.61 -3.45
C VAL A 53 3.85 9.94 -3.91
N ASN A 54 2.71 9.90 -4.59
CA ASN A 54 2.03 11.13 -5.02
C ASN A 54 1.60 11.99 -3.83
N SER A 55 1.07 11.38 -2.76
CA SER A 55 0.70 12.09 -1.53
C SER A 55 1.90 12.78 -0.88
N MET A 56 3.05 12.08 -0.79
CA MET A 56 4.29 12.66 -0.27
C MET A 56 4.82 13.82 -1.12
N GLN A 57 4.72 13.72 -2.45
CA GLN A 57 5.11 14.82 -3.35
C GLN A 57 4.13 16.00 -3.26
N THR A 58 2.84 15.73 -3.08
CA THR A 58 1.83 16.78 -2.97
C THR A 58 1.99 17.56 -1.65
N GLU A 59 2.26 16.88 -0.54
CA GLU A 59 2.59 17.53 0.74
C GLU A 59 3.90 18.35 0.69
N GLU A 60 4.83 18.01 -0.20
CA GLU A 60 6.08 18.77 -0.40
C GLU A 60 5.88 20.02 -1.30
N THR A 61 4.78 20.11 -2.05
CA THR A 61 4.54 21.19 -3.03
C THR A 61 3.58 22.28 -2.53
N GLU A 62 3.08 22.20 -1.29
CA GLU A 62 2.36 23.33 -0.68
C GLU A 62 3.37 24.30 -0.05
N GLU A 63 3.92 25.19 -0.89
CA GLU A 63 4.73 26.35 -0.49
C GLU A 63 3.91 27.36 0.36
N PRO A 64 4.55 28.09 1.31
CA PRO A 64 3.92 28.98 2.29
C PRO A 64 3.31 30.29 1.76
#